data_AF-A0A9D2NAT5-F1
#
_entry.id   AF-A0A9D2NAT5-F1
#
_cell.length_a   1.000
_cell.length_b   1.000
_cell.length_c   1.000
_cell.angle_alpha   90.00
_cell.angle_beta   90.00
_cell.angle_gamma   90.00
#
_symmetry.space_group_name_H-M   'P 1'
#
loop_
_entity.id
_entity.type
_entity.pdbx_description
1 polymer ?
#
loop_
_entity_poly.entity_id
_entity_poly.type
_entity_poly.pdbx_seq_one_letter_code
_entity_poly.pdbx_strand_id
1 'polypeptide(L)'
;MMEKAVRLAGQAGEKLRNIPGVRVLDNGKQSLPAMFDKDVTRLVFSASDAGISGYRLGELLYERFRVSPELTDEENVVAVVTFANEQEDIDRLVHGVEVLVREAFAQKLSEKAPEKMHTKEFGVFALPAQALTPREAYFAPSWETLPLEEAAGRVTKEMIVPYPPGIPLLCPGEIVTREHILAVRRYREAGCEFHGTADKAGKTLRVLRNSSDH
;
A
#
# COMPACT_ATOMS: atom_id res chain seq x y z
N MET A 1 22.30 -7.31 20.21
CA MET A 1 21.97 -6.39 19.09
C MET A 1 20.48 -6.44 18.76
N MET A 2 19.92 -7.61 18.44
CA MET A 2 18.48 -7.74 18.13
C MET A 2 17.56 -7.37 19.31
N GLU A 3 17.96 -7.71 20.54
CA GLU A 3 17.21 -7.34 21.77
C GLU A 3 16.99 -5.83 21.92
N LYS A 4 17.96 -5.02 21.48
CA LYS A 4 17.83 -3.55 21.48
C LYS A 4 16.72 -3.13 20.53
N ALA A 5 16.73 -3.62 19.30
CA ALA A 5 15.73 -3.31 18.29
C ALA A 5 14.32 -3.75 18.75
N VAL A 6 14.19 -4.95 19.30
CA VAL A 6 12.94 -5.47 19.86
C VAL A 6 12.43 -4.59 21.01
N ARG A 7 13.32 -4.20 21.94
CA ARG A 7 12.95 -3.31 23.04
C ARG A 7 12.49 -1.94 22.54
N LEU A 8 13.23 -1.33 21.62
CA LEU A 8 12.90 -0.03 21.04
C LEU A 8 11.57 -0.08 20.28
N ALA A 9 11.33 -1.14 19.50
CA ALA A 9 10.08 -1.34 18.79
C ALA A 9 8.90 -1.52 19.76
N GLY A 10 9.06 -2.33 20.81
CA GLY A 10 8.05 -2.47 21.86
C GLY A 10 7.71 -1.14 22.53
N GLN A 11 8.73 -0.35 22.89
CA GLN A 11 8.53 0.98 23.47
C GLN A 11 7.81 1.94 22.51
N ALA A 12 8.19 1.95 21.23
CA ALA A 12 7.53 2.75 20.20
C ALA A 12 6.05 2.35 20.07
N GLY A 13 5.77 1.05 19.96
CA GLY A 13 4.41 0.53 19.84
C GLY A 13 3.51 0.84 21.04
N GLU A 14 4.04 0.79 22.27
CA GLU A 14 3.33 1.23 23.48
C GLU A 14 3.09 2.75 23.48
N LYS A 15 4.11 3.56 23.19
CA LYS A 15 3.98 5.02 23.14
C LYS A 15 2.95 5.46 22.08
N LEU A 16 3.01 4.87 20.88
CA LEU A 16 2.07 5.16 19.80
C LEU A 16 0.63 4.76 20.17
N ARG A 17 0.41 3.62 20.84
CA ARG A 17 -0.92 3.19 21.31
C ARG A 17 -1.55 4.16 22.31
N ASN A 18 -0.73 4.90 23.05
CA ASN A 18 -1.21 5.90 24.01
C ASN A 18 -1.57 7.25 23.37
N ILE A 19 -1.33 7.43 22.07
CA ILE A 19 -1.73 8.65 21.35
C ILE A 19 -3.20 8.49 20.90
N PRO A 20 -4.13 9.36 21.35
CA PRO A 20 -5.53 9.29 20.93
C PRO A 20 -5.66 9.39 19.41
N GLY A 21 -6.47 8.53 18.79
CA GLY A 21 -6.66 8.53 17.33
C GLY A 21 -5.56 7.80 16.53
N VAL A 22 -4.60 7.16 17.22
CA VAL A 22 -3.63 6.25 16.61
C VAL A 22 -4.01 4.80 16.94
N ARG A 23 -4.08 3.96 15.91
CA ARG A 23 -4.19 2.51 16.06
C ARG A 23 -2.86 1.86 15.71
N VAL A 24 -2.40 0.91 16.52
CA VAL A 24 -1.23 0.09 16.20
C VAL A 24 -1.72 -1.31 15.95
N LEU A 25 -1.36 -1.88 14.80
CA LEU A 25 -1.63 -3.29 14.51
C LEU A 25 -0.78 -4.13 15.46
N ASP A 26 -1.38 -4.97 16.28
CA ASP A 26 -0.68 -5.88 17.19
C ASP A 26 -1.28 -7.30 17.14
N ASN A 27 -0.65 -8.23 17.85
CA ASN A 27 -1.18 -9.60 18.04
C ASN A 27 -2.28 -9.67 19.11
N GLY A 28 -2.88 -8.54 19.52
CA GLY A 28 -3.78 -8.45 20.65
C GLY A 28 -5.23 -8.83 20.33
N LYS A 29 -5.75 -9.87 21.01
CA LYS A 29 -7.15 -10.33 21.18
C LYS A 29 -8.04 -10.56 19.93
N GLN A 30 -7.65 -10.08 18.76
CA GLN A 30 -8.27 -10.39 17.48
C GLN A 30 -7.19 -11.01 16.58
N SER A 31 -6.72 -12.21 16.94
CA SER A 31 -5.95 -12.99 15.98
C SER A 31 -6.87 -13.21 14.77
N LEU A 32 -6.54 -12.61 13.63
CA LEU A 32 -7.07 -13.10 12.37
C LEU A 32 -6.75 -14.60 12.31
N PRO A 33 -7.68 -15.48 11.92
CA PRO A 33 -7.47 -16.92 11.92
C PRO A 33 -6.21 -17.40 11.18
N ALA A 34 -5.64 -16.54 10.31
CA ALA A 34 -4.46 -16.79 9.50
C ALA A 34 -3.16 -16.14 10.01
N MET A 35 -3.17 -15.47 11.18
CA MET A 35 -1.98 -14.79 11.73
C MET A 35 -1.31 -15.67 12.79
N PHE A 36 -0.17 -16.26 12.45
CA PHE A 36 0.58 -17.14 13.36
C PHE A 36 1.41 -16.35 14.38
N ASP A 37 2.19 -15.38 13.91
CA ASP A 37 2.95 -14.45 14.74
C ASP A 37 3.23 -13.15 13.97
N LYS A 38 3.64 -12.09 14.67
CA LYS A 38 3.96 -10.78 14.09
C LYS A 38 5.42 -10.46 14.37
N ASP A 39 6.13 -10.01 13.33
CA ASP A 39 7.43 -9.38 13.54
C ASP A 39 7.26 -8.09 14.36
N VAL A 40 7.70 -8.16 15.62
CA VAL A 40 7.61 -7.07 16.59
C VAL A 40 8.43 -5.84 16.19
N THR A 41 9.43 -6.00 15.32
CA THR A 41 10.26 -4.90 14.83
C THR A 41 9.61 -4.13 13.68
N ARG A 42 8.55 -4.70 13.07
CA ARG A 42 7.73 -4.05 12.03
C ARG A 42 6.50 -3.40 12.66
N LEU A 43 6.62 -2.11 12.94
CA LEU A 43 5.54 -1.29 13.48
C LEU A 43 4.60 -0.89 12.35
N VAL A 44 3.35 -1.32 12.44
CA VAL A 44 2.29 -0.93 11.51
C VAL A 44 1.27 -0.15 12.33
N PHE A 45 1.03 1.11 11.98
CA PHE A 45 0.13 1.98 12.71
C PHE A 45 -0.63 2.92 11.77
N SER A 46 -1.78 3.41 12.24
CA SER A 46 -2.71 4.24 11.47
C SER A 46 -3.12 5.45 12.30
N ALA A 47 -3.21 6.61 11.66
CA ALA A 47 -3.82 7.82 12.22
C ALA A 47 -5.15 8.17 11.53
N SER A 48 -5.81 7.19 10.90
CA SER A 48 -7.07 7.40 10.18
C SER A 48 -8.18 7.92 11.10
N ASP A 49 -8.17 7.57 12.38
CA ASP A 49 -9.14 8.09 13.37
C ASP A 49 -8.91 9.59 13.66
N ALA A 50 -7.66 10.04 13.59
CA ALA A 50 -7.32 11.46 13.58
C ALA A 50 -7.67 12.14 12.24
N GLY A 51 -8.02 11.38 11.20
CA GLY A 51 -8.37 11.88 9.86
C GLY A 51 -7.17 12.11 8.95
N ILE A 52 -6.02 11.49 9.26
CA ILE A 52 -4.80 11.60 8.46
C ILE A 52 -4.61 10.28 7.71
N SER A 53 -4.49 10.33 6.39
CA SER A 53 -4.18 9.15 5.57
C SER A 53 -2.76 8.65 5.83
N GLY A 54 -2.49 7.37 5.61
CA GLY A 54 -1.15 6.80 5.76
C GLY A 54 -0.11 7.50 4.86
N TYR A 55 -0.47 7.79 3.61
CA TYR A 55 0.34 8.62 2.69
C TYR A 55 0.72 9.97 3.28
N ARG A 56 -0.28 10.74 3.74
CA ARG A 56 -0.06 12.09 4.26
C ARG A 56 0.72 12.07 5.56
N LEU A 57 0.45 11.10 6.43
CA LEU A 57 1.19 10.91 7.67
C LEU A 57 2.67 10.65 7.38
N GLY A 58 2.98 9.74 6.44
CA GLY A 58 4.36 9.44 6.06
C GLY A 58 5.10 10.63 5.44
N GLU A 59 4.45 11.38 4.55
CA GLU A 59 5.01 12.60 3.96
C GLU A 59 5.36 13.62 5.05
N LEU A 60 4.42 13.91 5.96
CA LEU A 60 4.63 14.87 7.05
C LEU A 60 5.71 14.41 8.05
N LEU A 61 5.77 13.11 8.36
CA LEU A 61 6.84 12.53 9.18
C LEU A 61 8.22 12.73 8.55
N TYR A 62 8.33 12.55 7.23
CA TYR A 62 9.59 12.75 6.51
C TYR A 62 9.99 14.22 6.44
N GLU A 63 9.07 15.09 6.01
CA GLU A 63 9.34 16.51 5.77
C GLU A 63 9.65 17.27 7.06
N ARG A 64 8.88 17.03 8.13
CA ARG A 64 8.92 17.84 9.36
C ARG A 64 9.77 17.20 10.46
N PHE A 65 9.81 15.87 10.51
CA PHE A 65 10.45 15.13 11.60
C PHE A 65 11.61 14.25 11.13
N ARG A 66 11.95 14.24 9.83
CA ARG A 66 13.05 13.41 9.30
C ARG A 66 12.92 11.94 9.67
N VAL A 67 11.68 11.44 9.68
CA VAL A 67 11.36 10.03 9.88
C VAL A 67 10.92 9.47 8.54
N SER A 68 11.68 8.53 7.99
CA SER A 68 11.33 7.85 6.74
C SER A 68 10.60 6.54 7.08
N PRO A 69 9.31 6.42 6.77
CA PRO A 69 8.64 5.12 6.78
C PRO A 69 9.25 4.17 5.76
N GLU A 70 9.05 2.86 5.97
CA GLU A 70 9.36 1.83 4.98
C GLU A 70 8.28 1.77 3.90
N LEU A 71 7.02 1.83 4.33
CA LEU A 71 5.85 1.77 3.46
C LEU A 71 4.73 2.63 4.03
N THR A 72 3.93 3.20 3.15
CA THR A 72 2.67 3.85 3.47
C THR A 72 1.59 3.34 2.54
N ASP A 73 0.37 3.25 3.02
CA ASP A 73 -0.83 3.02 2.21
C ASP A 73 -1.92 4.05 2.57
N GLU A 74 -3.16 3.81 2.17
CA GLU A 74 -4.27 4.72 2.43
C GLU A 74 -4.52 4.94 3.93
N GLU A 75 -4.34 3.91 4.76
CA GLU A 75 -4.65 3.94 6.19
C GLU A 75 -3.42 3.81 7.10
N ASN A 76 -2.38 3.13 6.65
CA ASN A 76 -1.30 2.64 7.48
C ASN A 76 0.05 3.24 7.09
N VAL A 77 0.92 3.30 8.09
CA VAL A 77 2.34 3.57 7.98
C VAL A 77 3.08 2.40 8.59
N VAL A 78 4.13 1.95 7.88
CA VAL A 78 5.02 0.89 8.32
C VAL A 78 6.39 1.48 8.64
N ALA A 79 6.86 1.27 9.85
CA ALA A 79 8.20 1.63 10.30
C ALA A 79 8.94 0.36 10.77
N VAL A 80 10.12 0.12 10.20
CA VAL A 80 10.97 -1.03 10.55
C VAL A 80 12.06 -0.55 11.50
N VAL A 81 12.07 -1.09 12.72
CA VAL A 81 13.09 -0.80 13.72
C VAL A 81 14.23 -1.79 13.59
N THR A 82 15.43 -1.31 13.34
CA THR A 82 16.62 -2.13 13.13
C THR A 82 17.61 -2.00 14.28
N PHE A 83 18.68 -2.79 14.26
CA PHE A 83 19.78 -2.67 15.23
C PHE A 83 20.49 -1.30 15.17
N ALA A 84 20.37 -0.59 14.04
CA ALA A 84 21.00 0.72 13.81
C ALA A 84 20.20 1.88 14.42
N ASN A 85 18.97 1.64 14.89
CA ASN A 85 18.17 2.69 15.50
C ASN A 85 18.57 2.94 16.96
N GLU A 86 18.44 4.20 17.35
CA GLU A 86 18.67 4.70 18.71
C GLU A 86 17.37 5.16 19.36
N GLN A 87 17.42 5.45 20.66
CA GLN A 87 16.27 5.97 21.41
C GLN A 87 15.75 7.28 20.80
N GLU A 88 16.64 8.13 20.29
CA GLU A 88 16.27 9.38 19.64
C GLU A 88 15.42 9.18 18.38
N ASP A 89 15.64 8.10 17.63
CA ASP A 89 14.82 7.79 16.44
C ASP A 89 13.39 7.44 16.84
N ILE A 90 13.24 6.66 17.92
CA ILE A 90 11.93 6.29 18.46
C ILE A 90 11.20 7.52 19.00
N ASP A 91 11.91 8.37 19.75
CA ASP A 91 11.32 9.58 20.31
C ASP A 91 10.93 10.57 19.21
N ARG A 92 11.71 10.68 18.13
CA ARG A 92 11.38 11.49 16.95
C ARG A 92 10.14 10.99 16.21
N LEU A 93 10.00 9.66 16.03
CA LEU A 93 8.81 9.05 15.45
C LEU A 93 7.56 9.33 16.31
N VAL A 94 7.62 9.02 17.60
CA VAL A 94 6.48 9.19 18.51
C VAL A 94 6.08 10.66 18.61
N HIS A 95 7.05 11.56 18.79
CA HIS A 95 6.80 13.00 18.85
C HIS A 95 6.18 13.53 17.54
N GLY A 96 6.67 13.07 16.39
CA GLY A 96 6.12 13.44 15.10
C GLY A 96 4.65 13.04 14.96
N VAL A 97 4.32 11.79 15.28
CA VAL A 97 2.92 11.32 15.25
C VAL A 97 2.04 12.11 16.22
N GLU A 98 2.50 12.34 17.46
CA GLU A 98 1.76 13.08 18.48
C GLU A 98 1.43 14.51 18.05
N VAL A 99 2.41 15.24 17.51
CA VAL A 99 2.22 16.61 17.01
C VAL A 99 1.22 16.64 15.87
N LEU A 100 1.37 15.74 14.89
CA LEU A 100 0.51 15.70 13.70
C LEU A 100 -0.95 15.37 14.05
N VAL A 101 -1.15 14.39 14.92
CA VAL A 101 -2.48 14.00 15.38
C VAL A 101 -3.15 15.11 16.18
N ARG A 102 -2.41 15.78 17.07
CA ARG A 102 -2.91 16.93 17.83
C ARG A 102 -3.34 18.07 16.92
N GLU A 103 -2.54 18.39 15.91
CA GLU A 103 -2.87 19.42 14.91
C GLU A 103 -4.14 19.05 14.11
N ALA A 104 -4.27 17.80 13.69
CA ALA A 104 -5.44 17.33 12.96
C ALA A 104 -6.73 17.44 13.80
N PHE A 105 -6.68 17.11 15.10
CA PHE A 105 -7.82 17.31 15.99
C PHE A 105 -8.16 18.79 16.20
N ALA A 106 -7.16 19.66 16.35
CA ALA A 106 -7.38 21.10 16.46
C ALA A 106 -8.05 21.67 15.21
N GLN A 107 -7.65 21.21 14.02
CA GLN A 107 -8.28 21.58 12.74
C GLN A 107 -9.71 21.05 12.62
N LYS A 108 -9.99 19.82 13.06
CA LYS A 108 -11.37 19.27 13.09
C LYS A 108 -12.32 20.01 14.04
N LEU A 109 -11.80 20.66 15.08
CA LEU A 109 -12.59 21.54 15.96
C LEU A 109 -12.87 22.91 15.31
N SER A 110 -12.08 23.29 14.32
CA SER A 110 -12.15 24.57 13.59
C SER A 110 -12.98 24.47 12.31
N GLU A 111 -12.98 23.34 11.62
CA GLU A 111 -13.68 23.12 10.36
C GLU A 111 -14.65 21.94 10.45
N LYS A 112 -15.80 22.05 9.76
CA LYS A 112 -16.77 20.95 9.64
C LYS A 112 -16.03 19.69 9.20
N ALA A 113 -16.20 18.62 9.99
CA ALA A 113 -15.49 17.36 9.85
C ALA A 113 -15.27 16.97 8.38
N PRO A 114 -14.03 16.64 7.95
CA PRO A 114 -13.82 16.10 6.63
C PRO A 114 -14.67 14.84 6.48
N GLU A 115 -15.29 14.68 5.32
CA GLU A 115 -15.99 13.45 4.97
C GLU A 115 -15.06 12.28 5.28
N LYS A 116 -15.60 11.28 6.00
CA LYS A 116 -14.88 10.04 6.25
C LYS A 116 -14.31 9.58 4.92
N MET A 117 -13.00 9.44 4.84
CA MET A 117 -12.37 8.86 3.66
C MET A 117 -13.01 7.49 3.51
N HIS A 118 -13.86 7.36 2.49
CA HIS A 118 -14.53 6.11 2.20
C HIS A 118 -13.40 5.12 1.92
N THR A 119 -13.21 4.18 2.83
CA THR A 119 -12.42 2.98 2.61
C THR A 119 -12.95 2.33 1.34
N LYS A 120 -12.35 2.65 0.20
CA LYS A 120 -12.60 1.89 -1.01
C LYS A 120 -11.93 0.57 -0.71
N GLU A 121 -12.71 -0.43 -0.31
CA GLU A 121 -12.24 -1.80 -0.18
C GLU A 121 -11.50 -2.15 -1.48
N PHE A 122 -10.16 -2.11 -1.44
CA PHE A 122 -9.33 -2.72 -2.45
C PHE A 122 -9.50 -4.21 -2.23
N GLY A 123 -10.59 -4.74 -2.79
CA GLY A 123 -11.08 -6.08 -2.51
C GLY A 123 -9.99 -7.13 -2.71
N VAL A 124 -10.12 -8.22 -1.95
CA VAL A 124 -9.36 -9.43 -2.22
C VAL A 124 -9.76 -9.90 -3.62
N PHE A 125 -8.87 -9.69 -4.60
CA PHE A 125 -9.09 -10.16 -5.96
C PHE A 125 -9.01 -11.69 -5.96
N ALA A 126 -9.95 -12.34 -6.65
CA ALA A 126 -9.75 -13.73 -7.02
C ALA A 126 -8.47 -13.83 -7.86
N LEU A 127 -7.74 -14.94 -7.72
CA LEU A 127 -6.56 -15.16 -8.55
C LEU A 127 -6.96 -15.10 -10.04
N PRO A 128 -6.29 -14.26 -10.85
CA PRO A 128 -6.60 -14.15 -12.27
C PRO A 128 -6.46 -15.51 -12.97
N ALA A 129 -7.31 -15.76 -13.96
CA ALA A 129 -7.19 -16.97 -14.78
C ALA A 129 -5.91 -16.92 -15.62
N GLN A 130 -5.08 -17.96 -15.50
CA GLN A 130 -3.84 -18.08 -16.24
C GLN A 130 -4.07 -18.81 -17.57
N ALA A 131 -3.86 -18.12 -18.69
CA ALA A 131 -3.94 -18.69 -20.05
C ALA A 131 -2.60 -19.24 -20.54
N LEU A 132 -1.50 -18.61 -20.12
CA LEU A 132 -0.13 -18.99 -20.47
C LEU A 132 0.76 -18.88 -19.25
N THR A 133 1.90 -19.58 -19.28
CA THR A 133 2.93 -19.33 -18.27
C THR A 133 3.50 -17.91 -18.44
N PRO A 134 4.00 -17.30 -17.35
CA PRO A 134 4.62 -15.98 -17.44
C PRO A 134 5.76 -15.90 -18.46
N ARG A 135 6.53 -16.99 -18.60
CA ARG A 135 7.62 -17.08 -19.59
C ARG A 135 7.09 -17.03 -21.02
N GLU A 136 6.06 -17.81 -21.34
CA GLU A 136 5.48 -17.85 -22.68
C GLU A 136 4.90 -16.49 -23.07
N ALA A 137 4.15 -15.86 -22.18
CA ALA A 137 3.57 -14.55 -22.45
C ALA A 137 4.65 -13.45 -22.60
N TYR A 138 5.66 -13.47 -21.73
CA TYR A 138 6.76 -12.49 -21.79
C TYR A 138 7.56 -12.61 -23.09
N PHE A 139 7.86 -13.82 -23.55
CA PHE A 139 8.61 -14.06 -24.80
C PHE A 139 7.74 -14.19 -26.06
N ALA A 140 6.41 -14.06 -25.94
CA ALA A 140 5.51 -14.14 -27.08
C ALA A 140 5.88 -13.09 -28.16
N PRO A 141 6.04 -13.52 -29.43
CA PRO A 141 6.50 -12.62 -30.50
C PRO A 141 5.41 -11.67 -30.99
N SER A 142 4.14 -12.06 -30.84
CA SER A 142 2.98 -11.30 -31.34
C SER A 142 2.21 -10.65 -30.20
N TRP A 143 2.27 -9.31 -30.15
CA TRP A 143 1.63 -8.50 -29.12
C TRP A 143 1.29 -7.10 -29.61
N GLU A 144 0.51 -6.39 -28.83
CA GLU A 144 0.13 -5.00 -29.09
C GLU A 144 -0.10 -4.24 -27.78
N THR A 145 -0.19 -2.91 -27.88
CA THR A 145 -0.58 -2.04 -26.77
C THR A 145 -2.02 -1.60 -27.01
N LEU A 146 -2.91 -1.85 -26.07
CA LEU A 146 -4.29 -1.38 -26.10
C LEU A 146 -4.55 -0.32 -25.03
N PRO A 147 -5.54 0.57 -25.24
CA PRO A 147 -6.19 1.25 -24.12
C PRO A 147 -6.66 0.23 -23.08
N LEU A 148 -6.46 0.54 -21.79
CA LEU A 148 -6.81 -0.37 -20.69
C LEU A 148 -8.28 -0.85 -20.79
N GLU A 149 -9.18 0.05 -21.17
CA GLU A 149 -10.62 -0.22 -21.29
C GLU A 149 -10.96 -1.27 -22.36
N GLU A 150 -10.06 -1.48 -23.33
CA GLU A 150 -10.21 -2.45 -24.42
C GLU A 150 -9.49 -3.77 -24.15
N ALA A 151 -8.74 -3.86 -23.04
CA ALA A 151 -7.92 -5.02 -22.74
C ALA A 151 -8.70 -6.22 -22.19
N ALA A 152 -9.99 -6.05 -21.82
CA ALA A 152 -10.79 -7.13 -21.24
C ALA A 152 -10.85 -8.37 -22.16
N GLY A 153 -10.60 -9.55 -21.59
CA GLY A 153 -10.54 -10.83 -22.31
C GLY A 153 -9.22 -11.11 -23.01
N ARG A 154 -8.27 -10.17 -23.01
CA ARG A 154 -6.94 -10.36 -23.59
C ARG A 154 -5.98 -10.99 -22.59
N VAL A 155 -4.93 -11.62 -23.08
CA VAL A 155 -3.83 -12.17 -22.27
C VAL A 155 -2.77 -11.10 -22.08
N THR A 156 -2.41 -10.80 -20.83
CA THR A 156 -1.40 -9.80 -20.50
C THR A 156 -0.02 -10.22 -21.00
N LYS A 157 0.77 -9.26 -21.48
CA LYS A 157 2.19 -9.46 -21.79
C LYS A 157 3.12 -8.94 -20.71
N GLU A 158 2.66 -7.96 -19.94
CA GLU A 158 3.43 -7.28 -18.90
C GLU A 158 2.72 -7.40 -17.54
N MET A 159 3.46 -7.10 -16.47
CA MET A 159 2.88 -7.03 -15.14
C MET A 159 2.19 -5.69 -14.93
N ILE A 160 1.14 -5.65 -14.11
CA ILE A 160 0.60 -4.40 -13.58
C ILE A 160 0.54 -4.46 -12.07
N VAL A 161 1.37 -3.64 -11.43
CA VAL A 161 1.59 -3.65 -9.98
C VAL A 161 1.32 -2.24 -9.45
N PRO A 162 0.15 -1.97 -8.83
CA PRO A 162 -0.09 -0.70 -8.16
C PRO A 162 0.87 -0.56 -6.97
N TYR A 163 1.44 0.62 -6.79
CA TYR A 163 2.28 0.91 -5.65
C TYR A 163 1.75 2.13 -4.87
N PRO A 164 1.49 1.97 -3.56
CA PRO A 164 1.40 0.71 -2.78
C PRO A 164 0.11 -0.09 -3.12
N PRO A 165 -0.01 -1.39 -2.75
CA PRO A 165 0.86 -2.19 -1.87
C PRO A 165 2.07 -2.84 -2.57
N GLY A 166 2.22 -2.71 -3.88
CA GLY A 166 3.32 -3.36 -4.61
C GLY A 166 3.10 -4.84 -4.92
N ILE A 167 1.85 -5.32 -4.83
CA ILE A 167 1.45 -6.68 -5.19
C ILE A 167 0.85 -6.65 -6.61
N PRO A 168 1.21 -7.59 -7.50
CA PRO A 168 0.66 -7.63 -8.85
C PRO A 168 -0.86 -7.79 -8.86
N LEU A 169 -1.54 -6.94 -9.63
CA LEU A 169 -2.93 -7.17 -10.03
C LEU A 169 -3.01 -8.17 -11.19
N LEU A 170 -2.05 -8.08 -12.12
CA LEU A 170 -1.87 -9.04 -13.21
C LEU A 170 -0.39 -9.33 -13.43
N CYS A 171 -0.08 -10.60 -13.68
CA CYS A 171 1.18 -11.11 -14.21
C CYS A 171 1.05 -11.45 -15.70
N PRO A 172 2.15 -11.48 -16.49
CA PRO A 172 2.12 -11.95 -17.87
C PRO A 172 1.49 -13.34 -17.98
N GLY A 173 0.63 -13.54 -18.98
CA GLY A 173 -0.06 -14.80 -19.24
C GLY A 173 -1.41 -14.92 -18.55
N GLU A 174 -1.80 -13.95 -17.73
CA GLU A 174 -3.12 -13.90 -17.11
C GLU A 174 -4.14 -13.16 -17.99
N ILE A 175 -5.40 -13.52 -17.85
CA ILE A 175 -6.51 -12.94 -18.61
C ILE A 175 -6.99 -11.67 -17.90
N VAL A 176 -7.00 -10.55 -18.62
CA VAL A 176 -7.57 -9.29 -18.13
C VAL A 176 -9.09 -9.43 -18.02
N THR A 177 -9.66 -8.97 -16.91
CA THR A 177 -11.11 -8.94 -16.68
C THR A 177 -11.56 -7.50 -16.48
N ARG A 178 -12.88 -7.27 -16.54
CA ARG A 178 -13.44 -5.94 -16.23
C ARG A 178 -13.15 -5.52 -14.78
N GLU A 179 -13.05 -6.46 -13.85
CA GLU A 179 -12.70 -6.19 -12.46
C GLU A 179 -11.28 -5.65 -12.33
N HIS A 180 -10.32 -6.22 -13.07
CA HIS A 180 -8.95 -5.71 -13.13
C HIS A 180 -8.90 -4.28 -13.67
N ILE A 181 -9.67 -3.97 -14.73
CA ILE A 181 -9.75 -2.62 -15.28
C ILE A 181 -10.30 -1.62 -14.25
N LEU A 182 -11.37 -1.99 -13.55
CA LEU A 182 -11.96 -1.17 -12.48
C LEU A 182 -10.97 -0.96 -11.33
N ALA A 183 -10.20 -1.97 -10.95
CA ALA A 183 -9.18 -1.88 -9.92
C ALA A 183 -8.07 -0.89 -10.30
N VAL A 184 -7.50 -1.03 -11.49
CA VAL A 184 -6.47 -0.13 -12.02
C VAL A 184 -6.98 1.31 -12.07
N ARG A 185 -8.24 1.51 -12.49
CA ARG A 185 -8.86 2.84 -12.46
C ARG A 185 -8.94 3.42 -11.04
N ARG A 186 -9.35 2.63 -10.05
CA ARG A 186 -9.41 3.08 -8.64
C ARG A 186 -8.03 3.49 -8.12
N TYR A 187 -7.01 2.69 -8.37
CA TYR A 187 -5.63 3.02 -7.99
C TYR A 187 -5.12 4.30 -8.67
N ARG A 188 -5.44 4.48 -9.97
CA ARG A 188 -5.10 5.70 -10.71
C ARG A 188 -5.81 6.94 -10.15
N GLU A 189 -7.10 6.83 -9.82
CA GLU A 189 -7.87 7.89 -9.17
C GLU A 189 -7.34 8.24 -7.77
N ALA A 190 -6.75 7.26 -7.08
CA ALA A 190 -6.06 7.45 -5.79
C ALA A 190 -4.63 7.99 -5.94
N GLY A 191 -4.15 8.28 -7.16
CA GLY A 191 -2.82 8.81 -7.41
C GLY A 191 -1.69 7.77 -7.28
N CYS A 192 -2.00 6.48 -7.28
CA CYS A 192 -0.97 5.43 -7.25
C CYS A 192 -0.21 5.34 -8.57
N GLU A 193 1.08 5.02 -8.49
CA GLU A 193 1.89 4.69 -9.66
C GLU A 193 1.83 3.19 -9.95
N PHE A 194 2.05 2.80 -11.22
CA PHE A 194 2.13 1.40 -11.62
C PHE A 194 3.55 1.00 -11.98
N HIS A 195 3.98 -0.15 -11.47
CA HIS A 195 5.24 -0.81 -11.80
C HIS A 195 5.00 -2.03 -12.70
N GLY A 196 6.02 -2.42 -13.45
CA GLY A 196 5.97 -3.58 -14.35
C GLY A 196 5.30 -3.32 -15.71
N THR A 197 4.54 -2.22 -15.83
CA THR A 197 3.93 -1.77 -17.09
C THR A 197 4.86 -0.83 -17.85
N ALA A 198 4.74 -0.81 -19.18
CA ALA A 198 5.39 0.22 -19.99
C ALA A 198 4.78 1.62 -19.75
N ASP A 199 3.48 1.69 -19.49
CA ASP A 199 2.77 2.92 -19.14
C ASP A 199 2.51 2.99 -17.64
N LYS A 200 3.31 3.82 -16.95
CA LYS A 200 3.22 4.02 -15.50
C LYS A 200 1.94 4.72 -15.05
N ALA A 201 1.23 5.39 -15.95
CA ALA A 201 -0.05 6.03 -15.65
C ALA A 201 -1.24 5.05 -15.71
N GLY A 202 -1.02 3.79 -16.10
CA GLY A 202 -2.06 2.76 -16.17
C GLY A 202 -3.20 3.11 -17.12
N LYS A 203 -2.91 3.76 -18.26
CA LYS A 203 -3.91 4.08 -19.30
C LYS A 203 -3.91 3.06 -20.43
N THR A 204 -2.79 2.41 -20.65
CA THR A 204 -2.59 1.38 -21.67
C THR A 204 -1.98 0.12 -21.08
N LEU A 205 -2.16 -1.01 -21.77
CA LEU A 205 -1.62 -2.29 -21.37
C LEU A 205 -1.12 -3.07 -22.59
N ARG A 206 0.06 -3.68 -22.47
CA ARG A 206 0.56 -4.63 -23.47
C ARG A 206 -0.12 -5.99 -23.30
N VAL A 207 -0.70 -6.48 -24.39
CA VAL A 207 -1.43 -7.74 -24.45
C VAL A 207 -1.00 -8.57 -25.66
N LEU A 208 -1.18 -9.88 -25.60
CA LEU A 208 -0.93 -10.76 -26.74
C LEU A 208 -2.02 -10.61 -27.80
N ARG A 209 -1.64 -10.56 -29.07
CA ARG A 209 -2.59 -10.52 -30.19
C ARG A 209 -3.44 -11.78 -30.23
N ASN A 210 -4.68 -11.65 -30.69
CA ASN A 210 -5.53 -12.82 -30.89
C ASN A 210 -4.95 -13.66 -32.03
N SER A 211 -5.04 -14.98 -31.92
CA SER A 211 -4.54 -15.92 -32.93
C SER A 211 -5.27 -15.81 -34.29
N SER A 212 -6.30 -14.97 -34.38
CA SER A 212 -7.13 -14.73 -35.57
C SER A 212 -6.65 -13.56 -36.44
N ASP A 213 -5.60 -12.81 -36.03
CA ASP A 213 -5.12 -11.60 -36.73
C ASP A 213 -3.90 -11.87 -37.65
N HIS A 214 -3.82 -13.08 -38.21
CA HIS A 214 -2.80 -13.48 -39.19
C HIS A 214 -3.38 -13.67 -40.59
#